data_AF-A0A536Y3X7-F1
#
_entry.id   AF-A0A536Y3X7-F1
#
_cell.length_a   1.000
_cell.length_b   1.000
_cell.length_c   1.000
_cell.angle_alpha   90.00
_cell.angle_beta   90.00
_cell.angle_gamma   90.00
#
_symmetry.space_group_name_H-M   'P 1'
#
loop_
_entity.id
_entity.type
_entity.pdbx_description
1 polymer ?
#
loop_
_entity_poly.entity_id
_entity_poly.type
_entity_poly.pdbx_seq_one_letter_code
_entity_poly.pdbx_strand_id
1 'polypeptide(L)' 'MNPVVQGALIGLGVGVALVVLEYLLINQAVNERAKKLNRKATFDVTERRRMASIMRFALVLPIGFAAAFWFIWG' A
#
# COMPACT_ATOMS: atom_id res chain seq x y z
N MET A 1 -26.00 -9.45 -0.37
CA MET A 1 -24.61 -9.82 -0.74
C MET A 1 -24.11 -10.87 0.23
N ASN A 2 -23.33 -11.85 -0.23
CA ASN A 2 -22.68 -12.83 0.65
C ASN A 2 -21.70 -12.10 1.59
N PRO A 3 -21.72 -12.35 2.92
CA PRO A 3 -20.81 -11.72 3.89
C PRO A 3 -19.33 -11.80 3.52
N VAL A 4 -18.91 -12.90 2.88
CA VAL A 4 -17.53 -13.11 2.42
C VAL A 4 -17.16 -12.09 1.34
N VAL A 5 -18.04 -11.89 0.36
CA VAL A 5 -17.82 -10.94 -0.75
C VAL A 5 -17.79 -9.51 -0.22
N GLN A 6 -18.66 -9.19 0.74
CA GLN A 6 -18.67 -7.89 1.39
C GLN A 6 -17.37 -7.62 2.16
N GLY A 7 -16.89 -8.59 2.94
CA GLY A 7 -15.62 -8.48 3.66
C GLY A 7 -14.42 -8.29 2.73
N ALA A 8 -14.37 -9.06 1.63
CA ALA A 8 -13.32 -8.94 0.62
C ALA A 8 -13.28 -7.55 -0.04
N LEU A 9 -14.45 -6.99 -0.40
CA LEU A 9 -14.54 -5.67 -1.00
C LEU A 9 -14.15 -4.55 -0.03
N ILE A 10 -14.58 -4.64 1.23
CA ILE A 10 -14.19 -3.67 2.27
C ILE A 10 -12.69 -3.74 2.50
N GLY A 11 -12.12 -4.93 2.65
CA GLY A 11 -10.68 -5.12 2.83
C GLY A 11 -9.87 -4.56 1.66
N LEU A 12 -10.31 -4.83 0.42
CA LEU A 12 -9.69 -4.27 -0.78
C LEU A 12 -9.77 -2.73 -0.79
N GLY A 13 -10.95 -2.17 -0.47
CA GLY A 13 -11.15 -0.73 -0.40
C GLY A 13 -10.22 -0.06 0.62
N VAL A 14 -10.10 -0.63 1.81
CA VAL A 14 -9.16 -0.16 2.85
C VAL A 14 -7.71 -0.27 2.37
N GLY A 15 -7.33 -1.40 1.76
CA GLY A 15 -5.97 -1.61 1.25
C GLY A 15 -5.58 -0.60 0.18
N VAL A 16 -6.47 -0.35 -0.78
CA VAL A 16 -6.26 0.67 -1.82
C VAL A 16 -6.16 2.06 -1.21
N ALA A 17 -7.05 2.42 -0.26
CA ALA A 17 -7.01 3.71 0.40
C ALA A 17 -5.66 3.95 1.12
N LEU A 18 -5.12 2.95 1.80
CA LEU A 18 -3.82 3.05 2.47
C LEU A 18 -2.67 3.28 1.48
N VAL A 19 -2.67 2.57 0.35
CA VAL A 19 -1.64 2.76 -0.69
C VAL A 19 -1.71 4.17 -1.29
N VAL A 20 -2.92 4.68 -1.54
CA VAL A 20 -3.12 6.03 -2.07
C VAL A 20 -2.68 7.09 -1.07
N LEU A 21 -3.07 6.97 0.20
CA LEU A 21 -2.65 7.91 1.24
C LEU A 21 -1.13 7.95 1.40
N GLU A 22 -0.48 6.78 1.39
CA GLU A 22 0.96 6.69 1.44
C GLU A 22 1.63 7.35 0.22
N TYR A 23 1.06 7.17 -0.98
CA TYR A 23 1.52 7.86 -2.19
C TYR A 23 1.45 9.38 -2.05
N LEU A 24 0.34 9.91 -1.53
CA LEU A 24 0.19 11.35 -1.31
C LEU A 24 1.22 11.88 -0.32
N LEU A 25 1.43 11.18 0.80
CA LEU A 25 2.41 11.55 1.83
C LEU A 25 3.84 11.57 1.29
N ILE A 26 4.24 10.53 0.55
CA ILE A 26 5.58 10.48 -0.04
C ILE A 26 5.74 11.57 -1.10
N ASN A 27 4.73 11.77 -1.95
CA ASN A 27 4.80 12.80 -2.99
C ASN A 27 4.93 14.20 -2.38
N GLN A 28 4.23 14.48 -1.28
CA GLN A 28 4.39 15.73 -0.54
C GLN A 28 5.83 15.91 -0.04
N ALA A 29 6.39 14.90 0.63
CA ALA A 29 7.75 14.95 1.15
C ALA A 29 8.82 15.14 0.04
N VAL A 30 8.65 14.44 -1.09
CA VAL A 30 9.52 14.57 -2.27
C VAL A 30 9.46 16.00 -2.82
N ASN A 31 8.26 16.58 -2.93
CA ASN A 31 8.08 17.92 -3.45
C ASN A 31 8.66 18.99 -2.51
N GLU A 32 8.54 18.81 -1.19
CA GLU A 32 9.16 19.71 -0.21
C GLU A 32 10.69 19.65 -0.27
N ARG A 33 11.26 18.44 -0.38
CA ARG A 33 12.71 18.26 -0.57
C ARG A 33 13.19 18.90 -1.88
N ALA A 34 12.45 18.68 -2.96
CA ALA A 34 12.76 19.22 -4.28
C ALA A 34 12.80 20.75 -4.29
N LYS A 35 11.84 21.40 -3.62
CA LYS A 35 11.81 22.86 -3.42
C LYS A 35 13.01 23.34 -2.62
N LYS A 36 13.35 22.69 -1.50
CA LYS A 36 14.51 23.07 -0.67
C LYS A 36 15.85 22.95 -1.41
N LEU A 37 15.98 21.95 -2.27
CA LEU A 37 17.22 21.66 -2.99
C LEU A 37 17.27 22.27 -4.40
N ASN A 38 16.23 22.98 -4.85
CA ASN A 38 16.07 23.49 -6.22
C ASN A 38 16.36 22.42 -7.30
N ARG A 39 15.86 21.19 -7.08
CA ARG A 39 16.04 20.05 -8.00
C ARG A 39 14.69 19.43 -8.36
N LYS A 40 14.66 18.62 -9.43
CA LYS A 40 13.45 17.89 -9.82
C LYS A 40 13.01 16.90 -8.72
N ALA A 41 11.70 16.86 -8.48
CA ALA A 41 11.06 15.86 -7.63
C ALA A 41 11.35 14.45 -8.17
N THR A 42 12.18 13.71 -7.45
CA THR A 42 12.59 12.35 -7.82
C THR A 42 12.43 11.45 -6.61
N PHE A 43 11.80 10.30 -6.84
CA PHE A 43 11.64 9.26 -5.84
C PHE A 43 12.97 8.53 -5.64
N ASP A 44 13.50 8.62 -4.44
CA ASP A 44 14.69 7.91 -4.01
C ASP A 44 14.37 6.41 -3.77
N VAL A 45 15.41 5.60 -3.69
CA VAL A 45 15.33 4.16 -3.45
C VAL A 45 14.56 3.85 -2.17
N THR A 46 14.76 4.63 -1.13
CA THR A 46 14.07 4.48 0.16
C THR A 46 12.56 4.67 0.02
N GLU A 47 12.12 5.69 -0.73
CA GLU A 47 10.72 6.01 -0.96
C GLU A 47 10.04 4.93 -1.80
N ARG A 48 10.74 4.42 -2.82
CA ARG A 48 10.28 3.29 -3.64
C ARG A 48 10.14 2.02 -2.83
N ARG A 49 11.11 1.72 -1.96
CA ARG A 49 11.04 0.55 -1.06
C ARG A 49 9.91 0.68 -0.06
N ARG A 50 9.70 1.87 0.52
CA ARG A 50 8.59 2.13 1.45
C ARG A 50 7.24 1.91 0.77
N MET A 51 7.05 2.44 -0.44
CA MET A 51 5.84 2.22 -1.25
C MET A 51 5.61 0.73 -1.52
N ALA A 52 6.65 0.00 -1.93
CA ALA A 52 6.57 -1.43 -2.18
C ALA A 52 6.21 -2.22 -0.91
N SER A 53 6.74 -1.83 0.26
CA SER A 53 6.40 -2.45 1.54
C SER A 53 4.94 -2.21 1.93
N ILE A 54 4.43 -0.98 1.79
CA ILE A 54 3.02 -0.66 2.07
C ILE A 54 2.10 -1.44 1.14
N MET A 55 2.42 -1.49 -0.16
CA MET A 55 1.63 -2.22 -1.14
C MET A 55 1.59 -3.73 -0.82
N ARG A 56 2.74 -4.31 -0.45
CA ARG A 56 2.81 -5.71 -0.02
C ARG A 56 2.02 -5.95 1.25
N PHE A 57 2.13 -5.08 2.24
CA PHE A 57 1.41 -5.21 3.51
C PHE A 57 -0.11 -5.05 3.33
N ALA A 58 -0.55 -4.07 2.54
CA ALA A 58 -1.97 -3.74 2.39
C ALA A 58 -2.72 -4.68 1.45
N LEU A 59 -2.06 -5.23 0.42
CA LEU A 59 -2.72 -6.01 -0.63
C LEU A 59 -2.23 -7.46 -0.72
N VAL A 60 -0.92 -7.70 -0.59
CA VAL A 60 -0.36 -9.04 -0.81
C VAL A 60 -0.47 -9.90 0.45
N LEU A 61 -0.13 -9.33 1.60
CA LEU A 61 -0.10 -10.04 2.87
C LEU A 61 -1.49 -10.57 3.29
N PRO A 62 -2.60 -9.81 3.18
CA PRO A 62 -3.92 -10.32 3.55
C PRO A 62 -4.37 -11.49 2.66
N ILE A 63 -4.08 -11.42 1.36
CA ILE A 63 -4.39 -12.50 0.41
C ILE A 63 -3.53 -13.73 0.70
N GLY A 64 -2.23 -13.55 0.91
CA GLY A 64 -1.32 -14.61 1.28
C GLY A 64 -1.69 -15.29 2.60
N PHE A 65 -2.13 -14.49 3.59
CA PHE A 65 -2.58 -15.01 4.88
C PHE A 65 -3.87 -15.81 4.75
N ALA A 66 -4.84 -15.32 3.97
CA ALA A 66 -6.08 -16.06 3.70
C ALA A 66 -5.80 -17.39 2.99
N ALA A 67 -4.93 -17.39 1.99
CA ALA A 67 -4.54 -18.61 1.27
C ALA A 67 -3.78 -19.60 2.18
N ALA A 68 -2.84 -19.12 2.99
CA ALA A 68 -2.10 -19.96 3.93
C ALA A 68 -3.01 -20.54 5.02
N PHE A 69 -3.95 -19.74 5.54
CA PHE A 69 -4.92 -20.20 6.53
C PHE A 69 -5.80 -21.32 5.97
N TRP A 70 -6.30 -21.15 4.74
CA TRP A 70 -7.04 -22.19 4.04
C TRP A 70 -6.22 -23.45 3.84
N PHE A 71 -4.93 -23.34 3.50
CA PHE A 71 -4.09 -24.51 3.29
C PHE A 71 -3.79 -25.30 4.58
N ILE A 72 -3.70 -24.63 5.73
CA ILE A 72 -3.38 -25.27 7.01
C ILE A 72 -4.62 -25.89 7.66
N TRP A 73 -5.78 -25.24 7.54
CA TRP A 73 -7.00 -25.60 8.29
C TRP A 73 -8.21 -25.98 7.42
N GLY A 74 -8.10 -25.85 6.10
CA GLY A 74 -9.16 -26.18 5.13
C GLY A 74 -9.09 -27.61 4.61
#